data_AF-K1T648-F1
#
_entry.id   AF-K1T648-F1
#
_cell.length_a   1.000
_cell.length_b   1.000
_cell.length_c   1.000
_cell.angle_alpha   90.00
_cell.angle_beta   90.00
_cell.angle_gamma   90.00
#
_symmetry.space_group_name_H-M   'P 1'
#
loop_
_entity.id
_entity.type
_entity.pdbx_description
1 polymer ?
#
loop_
_entity_poly.entity_id
_entity_poly.type
_entity_poly.pdbx_seq_one_letter_code
_entity_poly.pdbx_strand_id
1 'polypeptide(L)'
;FFLSCKAVYAEYGRPVRFEGTMCDVSTYLETAGDDLVYNEFRKKHNIKLSELKKGAPRLADVLDVDYLTSIQRPFAVPQLYSAIFDEKGKLICAPKTQHKSLSPNDFAYQKKKNIRINHLISGTWILGAKTQELLDDNIQLWETLVQTVSRMANAFVVVLSEMDNSQNANKL
;
A
#
# COMPACT_ATOMS: atom_id res chain seq x y z
N PHE A 1 -7.96 15.35 -13.19
CA PHE A 1 -6.94 14.27 -13.32
C PHE A 1 -5.74 14.55 -12.43
N PHE A 2 -5.31 13.59 -11.61
CA PHE A 2 -4.10 13.65 -10.78
C PHE A 2 -3.05 12.72 -11.38
N LEU A 3 -1.85 13.25 -11.57
CA LEU A 3 -0.72 12.53 -12.14
C LEU A 3 0.35 12.37 -11.07
N SER A 4 0.51 11.15 -10.54
CA SER A 4 1.70 10.80 -9.78
C SER A 4 2.71 10.23 -10.75
N CYS A 5 3.76 10.99 -11.08
CA CYS A 5 4.84 10.52 -11.94
C CYS A 5 6.19 10.68 -11.26
N LYS A 6 7.07 9.70 -11.45
CA LYS A 6 8.48 9.79 -11.12
C LYS A 6 9.30 9.57 -12.38
N ALA A 7 10.26 10.46 -12.60
CA ALA A 7 11.27 10.26 -13.62
C ALA A 7 12.25 9.16 -13.16
N VAL A 8 12.45 8.16 -14.01
CA VAL A 8 13.48 7.13 -13.85
C VAL A 8 14.71 7.59 -14.62
N TYR A 9 15.82 7.76 -13.91
CA TYR A 9 17.08 8.28 -14.48
C TYR A 9 18.08 7.14 -14.75
N ALA A 10 18.82 7.23 -15.85
CA ALA A 10 20.01 6.41 -16.09
C ALA A 10 21.18 6.88 -15.21
N GLU A 11 22.25 6.08 -15.14
CA GLU A 11 23.49 6.37 -14.36
C GLU A 11 24.10 7.75 -14.63
N TYR A 12 23.79 8.39 -15.77
CA TYR A 12 24.26 9.72 -16.13
C TYR A 12 23.21 10.84 -15.95
N GLY A 13 22.17 10.63 -15.13
CA GLY A 13 21.23 11.68 -14.75
C GLY A 13 20.25 12.11 -15.86
N ARG A 14 20.21 11.40 -17.00
CA ARG A 14 19.18 11.61 -18.02
C ARG A 14 17.92 10.79 -17.70
N PRO A 15 16.72 11.40 -17.72
CA PRO A 15 15.47 10.67 -17.53
C PRO A 15 15.22 9.77 -18.74
N VAL A 16 15.07 8.46 -18.50
CA VAL A 16 14.90 7.42 -19.52
C VAL A 16 13.42 7.14 -19.77
N ARG A 17 12.62 7.16 -18.70
CA ARG A 17 11.17 6.99 -18.76
C ARG A 17 10.50 7.64 -17.58
N PHE A 18 9.25 8.07 -17.78
CA PHE A 18 8.38 8.50 -16.70
C PHE A 18 7.50 7.32 -16.32
N GLU A 19 7.61 6.87 -15.08
CA GLU A 19 6.68 5.89 -14.52
C GLU A 19 5.69 6.65 -13.64
N GLY A 20 4.40 6.40 -13.86
CA GLY A 20 3.37 7.06 -13.10
C GLY A 20 2.03 6.39 -13.24
N THR A 21 1.13 6.78 -12.35
CA THR A 21 -0.28 6.40 -12.43
C THR A 21 -1.07 7.67 -12.69
N MET A 22 -1.88 7.66 -13.75
CA MET A 22 -2.82 8.72 -14.04
C MET A 22 -4.17 8.28 -13.49
N CYS A 23 -4.66 9.00 -12.47
CA CYS A 23 -5.98 8.77 -11.90
C CYS A 23 -6.90 9.91 -12.35
N ASP A 24 -8.03 9.57 -12.93
CA ASP A 24 -9.11 10.54 -13.04
C ASP A 24 -9.66 10.79 -11.64
N VAL A 25 -9.53 12.03 -11.18
CA VAL A 25 -10.03 12.49 -9.88
C VAL A 25 -10.94 13.70 -10.01
N SER A 26 -11.42 13.97 -11.23
CA SER A 26 -12.22 15.16 -11.53
C SER A 26 -13.50 15.16 -10.68
N THR A 27 -14.12 14.00 -10.53
CA THR A 27 -15.26 13.76 -9.63
C THR A 27 -14.98 13.95 -8.14
N TYR A 28 -13.71 13.90 -7.69
CA TYR A 28 -13.35 14.09 -6.28
C TYR A 28 -12.89 15.53 -5.97
N LEU A 29 -12.49 16.30 -6.98
CA LEU A 29 -12.05 17.69 -6.83
C LEU A 29 -13.21 18.69 -6.97
N GLU A 30 -14.29 18.29 -7.64
CA GLU A 30 -15.49 19.11 -7.84
C GLU A 30 -16.50 19.05 -6.68
N THR A 31 -16.24 18.25 -5.64
CA THR A 31 -17.19 18.08 -4.53
C THR A 31 -17.15 19.26 -3.56
N ALA A 32 -18.26 19.99 -3.44
CA ALA A 32 -18.47 20.99 -2.41
C ALA A 32 -18.39 20.37 -0.99
N GLY A 33 -18.09 21.18 0.02
CA GLY A 33 -17.78 20.74 1.40
C GLY A 33 -18.84 19.91 2.13
N ASP A 34 -20.03 19.71 1.56
CA ASP A 34 -21.15 18.96 2.14
C ASP A 34 -21.64 17.81 1.23
N ASP A 35 -20.75 17.26 0.40
CA ASP A 35 -21.09 16.18 -0.53
C ASP A 35 -21.31 14.82 0.17
N LEU A 36 -22.44 14.19 -0.15
CA LEU A 36 -22.85 12.87 0.31
C LEU A 36 -21.83 11.79 -0.05
N VAL A 37 -21.21 11.86 -1.23
CA VAL A 37 -20.21 10.90 -1.71
C VAL A 37 -18.93 10.99 -0.87
N TYR A 38 -18.53 12.21 -0.50
CA TYR A 38 -17.39 12.44 0.40
C TYR A 38 -17.69 11.92 1.81
N ASN A 39 -18.89 12.17 2.32
CA ASN A 39 -19.32 11.69 3.64
C ASN A 39 -19.42 10.16 3.69
N GLU A 40 -19.88 9.51 2.62
CA GLU A 40 -19.87 8.05 2.50
C GLU A 40 -18.45 7.48 2.39
N PHE A 41 -17.59 8.09 1.57
CA PHE A 41 -16.18 7.69 1.47
C PHE A 41 -15.47 7.82 2.83
N ARG A 42 -15.68 8.92 3.54
CA ARG A 42 -15.13 9.14 4.89
C ARG A 42 -15.69 8.15 5.92
N LYS A 43 -17.00 7.88 5.90
CA LYS A 43 -17.64 6.86 6.75
C LYS A 43 -17.08 5.46 6.48
N LYS A 44 -16.84 5.12 5.22
CA LYS A 44 -16.36 3.80 4.80
C LYS A 44 -14.88 3.60 5.13
N HIS A 45 -14.07 4.64 4.97
CA HIS A 45 -12.62 4.53 5.16
C HIS A 45 -12.16 4.86 6.58
N ASN A 46 -12.98 5.49 7.45
CA ASN A 46 -12.67 5.75 8.87
C ASN A 46 -11.30 6.41 9.14
N ILE A 47 -10.69 7.03 8.12
CA ILE A 47 -9.38 7.66 8.24
C ILE A 47 -9.58 9.01 8.92
N LYS A 48 -9.14 9.10 10.18
CA LYS A 48 -8.99 10.40 10.84
C LYS A 48 -7.81 11.13 10.21
N LEU A 49 -8.09 12.05 9.28
CA LEU A 49 -7.08 12.93 8.64
C LEU A 49 -6.17 13.68 9.64
N SER A 50 -6.61 13.88 10.88
CA SER A 50 -5.79 14.42 11.97
C SER A 50 -4.64 13.50 12.40
N GLU A 51 -4.76 12.18 12.18
CA GLU A 51 -3.73 11.19 12.50
C GLU A 51 -2.68 11.08 11.37
N LEU A 52 -3.09 11.31 10.12
CA LEU A 52 -2.19 11.47 8.95
C LEU A 52 -1.18 12.61 9.13
N LYS A 53 -1.54 13.67 9.86
CA LYS A 53 -0.66 14.82 10.12
C LYS A 53 0.38 14.59 11.22
N LYS A 54 0.27 13.53 12.03
CA LYS A 54 1.12 13.29 13.21
C LYS A 54 2.17 12.18 13.04
N GLY A 55 2.19 11.49 11.89
CA GLY A 55 3.15 10.42 11.60
C GLY A 55 2.84 9.68 10.30
N ALA A 56 3.58 8.61 10.00
CA ALA A 56 3.24 7.73 8.90
C ALA A 56 1.84 7.11 9.16
N PRO A 57 0.88 7.23 8.24
CA PRO A 57 -0.40 6.56 8.41
C PRO A 57 -0.18 5.05 8.44
N ARG A 58 -0.99 4.36 9.26
CA ARG A 58 -0.93 2.89 9.30
C ARG A 58 -1.43 2.35 7.98
N LEU A 59 -0.72 1.35 7.46
CA LEU A 59 -1.03 0.77 6.16
C LEU A 59 -2.46 0.23 6.09
N ALA A 60 -2.94 -0.39 7.18
CA ALA A 60 -4.30 -0.91 7.29
C ALA A 60 -5.38 0.18 7.23
N ASP A 61 -5.10 1.37 7.77
CA ASP A 61 -6.05 2.48 7.76
C ASP A 61 -6.15 3.08 6.34
N VAL A 62 -5.06 3.06 5.57
CA VAL A 62 -5.02 3.62 4.20
C VAL A 62 -5.65 2.69 3.16
N LEU A 63 -5.30 1.40 3.20
CA LEU A 63 -5.67 0.45 2.15
C LEU A 63 -6.70 -0.60 2.56
N ASP A 64 -7.11 -0.64 3.82
CA ASP A 64 -7.99 -1.66 4.40
C ASP A 64 -7.34 -3.06 4.51
N VAL A 65 -7.63 -3.75 5.62
CA VAL A 65 -7.17 -5.10 5.90
C VAL A 65 -7.70 -6.10 4.87
N ASP A 66 -8.93 -5.92 4.39
CA ASP A 66 -9.55 -6.84 3.43
C ASP A 66 -8.86 -6.81 2.05
N TYR A 67 -8.46 -5.62 1.60
CA TYR A 67 -7.66 -5.47 0.39
C TYR A 67 -6.27 -6.08 0.57
N LEU A 68 -5.58 -5.74 1.67
CA LEU A 68 -4.24 -6.27 1.97
C LEU A 68 -4.24 -7.80 2.14
N THR A 69 -5.34 -8.38 2.61
CA THR A 69 -5.52 -9.84 2.67
C THR A 69 -5.77 -10.41 1.27
N SER A 70 -6.56 -9.73 0.44
CA SER A 70 -6.93 -10.20 -0.89
C SER A 70 -5.76 -10.15 -1.89
N ILE A 71 -4.89 -9.15 -1.81
CA ILE A 71 -3.71 -9.06 -2.68
C ILE A 71 -2.68 -10.16 -2.41
N GLN A 72 -2.74 -10.78 -1.23
CA GLN A 72 -1.89 -11.92 -0.85
C GLN A 72 -2.43 -13.28 -1.36
N ARG A 73 -3.64 -13.35 -1.94
CA ARG A 73 -4.25 -14.59 -2.43
C ARG A 73 -3.36 -15.43 -3.36
N PRO A 74 -2.57 -14.85 -4.28
CA PRO A 74 -1.68 -15.66 -5.14
C PRO A 74 -0.66 -16.49 -4.38
N PHE A 75 -0.28 -16.06 -3.17
CA PHE A 75 0.71 -16.75 -2.33
C PHE A 75 0.07 -17.71 -1.33
N ALA A 76 -1.25 -17.87 -1.38
CA ALA A 76 -1.98 -18.73 -0.47
C ALA A 76 -1.98 -20.20 -0.95
N VAL A 77 -0.79 -20.67 -1.34
CA VAL A 77 -0.53 -22.01 -1.87
C VAL A 77 0.26 -22.83 -0.83
N PRO A 78 0.21 -24.18 -0.89
CA PRO A 78 0.97 -25.01 0.03
C PRO A 78 2.47 -24.67 -0.02
N GLN A 79 3.13 -24.72 1.14
CA GLN A 79 4.58 -24.52 1.29
C GLN A 79 5.09 -23.08 1.04
N LEU A 80 4.19 -22.15 0.73
CA LEU A 80 4.45 -20.71 0.71
C LEU A 80 3.81 -20.02 1.92
N TYR A 81 4.49 -18.98 2.37
CA TYR A 81 4.08 -18.12 3.46
C TYR A 81 4.12 -16.68 2.98
N SER A 82 3.02 -15.96 3.18
CA SER A 82 2.92 -14.54 2.90
C SER A 82 2.34 -13.84 4.11
N ALA A 83 2.91 -12.72 4.55
CA ALA A 83 2.31 -11.93 5.62
C ALA A 83 2.80 -10.50 5.58
N ILE A 84 1.93 -9.58 5.97
CA ILE A 84 2.26 -8.16 6.12
C ILE A 84 2.25 -7.82 7.60
N PHE A 85 3.36 -7.24 8.06
CA PHE A 85 3.58 -6.79 9.42
C PHE A 85 3.64 -5.26 9.46
N ASP A 86 3.29 -4.68 10.61
CA ASP A 86 3.45 -3.25 10.86
C ASP A 86 4.92 -2.89 11.16
N GLU A 87 5.17 -1.60 11.38
CA GLU A 87 6.48 -1.05 11.74
C GLU A 87 7.06 -1.62 13.05
N LYS A 88 6.22 -2.18 13.92
CA LYS A 88 6.57 -2.77 15.22
C LYS A 88 6.72 -4.30 15.16
N GLY A 89 6.52 -4.89 13.98
CA GLY A 89 6.55 -6.35 13.78
C GLY A 89 5.26 -7.06 14.19
N LYS A 90 4.16 -6.34 14.45
CA LYS A 90 2.84 -6.95 14.69
C LYS A 90 2.20 -7.31 13.35
N LEU A 91 1.57 -8.49 13.29
CA LEU A 91 0.85 -8.94 12.11
C LEU A 91 -0.31 -7.99 11.77
N ILE A 92 -0.32 -7.45 10.55
CA ILE A 92 -1.45 -6.70 9.99
C ILE A 92 -2.42 -7.69 9.34
N CYS A 93 -1.92 -8.52 8.42
CA CYS A 93 -2.74 -9.48 7.69
C CYS A 93 -1.91 -10.61 7.08
N ALA A 94 -2.58 -11.72 6.86
CA ALA A 94 -2.07 -12.91 6.18
C ALA A 94 -3.25 -13.57 5.41
N PRO A 95 -3.01 -14.25 4.28
CA PRO A 95 -4.08 -14.93 3.54
C PRO A 95 -4.91 -15.87 4.43
N LYS A 96 -6.25 -15.83 4.28
CA LYS A 96 -7.20 -16.58 5.12
C LYS A 96 -7.00 -18.10 5.08
N THR A 97 -6.50 -18.63 3.96
CA THR A 97 -6.24 -20.06 3.75
C THR A 97 -4.86 -20.50 4.22
N GLN A 98 -4.05 -19.58 4.75
CA GLN A 98 -2.72 -19.89 5.26
C GLN A 98 -2.81 -20.59 6.62
N HIS A 99 -2.01 -21.64 6.80
CA HIS A 99 -2.00 -22.38 8.06
C HIS A 99 -1.52 -21.48 9.21
N LYS A 100 -2.38 -21.30 10.21
CA LYS A 100 -2.17 -20.42 11.38
C LYS A 100 -0.97 -20.79 12.25
N SER A 101 -0.37 -21.98 12.07
CA SER A 101 0.80 -22.44 12.83
C SER A 101 2.14 -22.08 12.19
N LEU A 102 2.14 -21.48 11.00
CA LEU A 102 3.37 -21.16 10.28
C LEU A 102 3.90 -19.80 10.73
N SER A 103 5.08 -19.80 11.35
CA SER A 103 5.84 -18.59 11.66
C SER A 103 6.78 -18.24 10.50
N PRO A 104 7.17 -16.96 10.33
CA PRO A 104 8.20 -16.59 9.36
C PRO A 104 9.53 -17.35 9.55
N ASN A 105 9.83 -17.78 10.78
CA ASN A 105 11.06 -18.49 11.12
C ASN A 105 11.03 -19.97 10.72
N ASP A 106 9.87 -20.49 10.32
CA ASP A 106 9.71 -21.89 9.93
C ASP A 106 10.21 -22.16 8.50
N PHE A 107 10.58 -21.10 7.77
CA PHE A 107 11.00 -21.17 6.38
C PHE A 107 12.49 -20.87 6.23
N ALA A 108 13.22 -21.82 5.66
CA ALA A 108 14.65 -21.69 5.36
C ALA A 108 14.94 -20.59 4.32
N TYR A 109 13.98 -20.36 3.42
CA TYR A 109 14.09 -19.36 2.35
C TYR A 109 13.03 -18.29 2.54
N GLN A 110 13.47 -17.05 2.76
CA GLN A 110 12.57 -15.92 2.95
C GLN A 110 13.11 -14.62 2.35
N LYS A 111 12.19 -13.78 1.89
CA LYS A 111 12.44 -12.41 1.44
C LYS A 111 11.49 -11.47 2.15
N LYS A 112 12.00 -10.28 2.46
CA LYS A 112 11.25 -9.20 3.13
C LYS A 112 11.43 -7.90 2.36
N LYS A 113 10.35 -7.13 2.22
CA LYS A 113 10.38 -5.84 1.53
C LYS A 113 9.43 -4.86 2.20
N ASN A 114 9.90 -3.63 2.33
CA ASN A 114 9.17 -2.60 3.06
C ASN A 114 8.13 -1.97 2.15
N ILE A 115 6.92 -1.82 2.68
CA ILE A 115 5.86 -1.02 2.12
C ILE A 115 6.01 0.39 2.69
N ARG A 116 6.12 1.38 1.80
CA ARG A 116 6.42 2.76 2.19
C ARG A 116 5.32 3.72 1.79
N ILE A 117 4.97 4.60 2.73
CA ILE A 117 4.06 5.74 2.53
C ILE A 117 4.83 7.01 2.89
N ASN A 118 4.89 7.98 1.98
CA ASN A 118 5.66 9.22 2.11
C ASN A 118 7.10 8.98 2.58
N HIS A 119 7.77 7.99 1.99
CA HIS A 119 9.13 7.51 2.32
C HIS A 119 9.29 6.82 3.69
N LEU A 120 8.27 6.86 4.56
CA LEU A 120 8.25 6.17 5.84
C LEU A 120 7.82 4.71 5.67
N ILE A 121 8.36 3.83 6.50
CA ILE A 121 7.99 2.41 6.49
C ILE A 121 6.66 2.27 7.22
N SER A 122 5.59 1.95 6.49
CA SER A 122 4.27 1.70 7.08
C SER A 122 3.98 0.20 7.28
N GLY A 123 4.81 -0.67 6.71
CA GLY A 123 4.74 -2.11 6.93
C GLY A 123 5.85 -2.88 6.22
N THR A 124 5.97 -4.16 6.54
CA THR A 124 6.90 -5.09 5.91
C THR A 124 6.13 -6.30 5.40
N TRP A 125 6.23 -6.59 4.12
CA TRP A 125 5.71 -7.83 3.54
C TRP A 125 6.83 -8.87 3.57
N ILE A 126 6.54 -10.06 4.09
CA ILE A 126 7.42 -11.22 4.08
C ILE A 126 6.84 -12.29 3.16
N LEU A 127 7.68 -12.86 2.30
CA LEU A 127 7.41 -14.06 1.52
C LEU A 127 8.42 -15.14 1.95
N GLY A 128 7.92 -16.26 2.45
CA GLY A 128 8.71 -17.43 2.83
C GLY A 128 8.32 -18.66 2.01
N ALA A 129 9.27 -19.53 1.72
CA ALA A 129 9.02 -20.79 1.02
C ALA A 129 9.87 -21.92 1.62
N LYS A 130 9.39 -23.17 1.52
CA LYS A 130 10.15 -24.34 1.97
C LYS A 130 11.35 -24.66 1.08
N THR A 131 11.28 -24.28 -0.20
CA THR A 131 12.31 -24.53 -1.22
C THR A 131 12.67 -23.24 -1.93
N GLN A 132 13.93 -23.11 -2.35
CA GLN A 132 14.43 -21.93 -3.07
C GLN A 132 13.73 -21.73 -4.42
N GLU A 133 13.50 -22.81 -5.19
CA GLU A 133 12.81 -22.76 -6.50
C GLU A 133 11.41 -22.12 -6.38
N LEU A 134 10.62 -22.59 -5.41
CA LEU A 134 9.28 -22.04 -5.14
C LEU A 134 9.31 -20.55 -4.76
N LEU A 135 10.35 -20.11 -4.05
CA LEU A 135 10.53 -18.70 -3.74
C LEU A 135 10.84 -17.90 -5.02
N ASP A 136 11.76 -18.39 -5.84
CA ASP A 136 12.22 -17.73 -7.06
C ASP A 136 11.09 -17.63 -8.11
N ASP A 137 10.24 -18.65 -8.22
CA ASP A 137 9.06 -18.64 -9.10
C ASP A 137 8.05 -17.54 -8.73
N ASN A 138 7.98 -17.17 -7.45
CA ASN A 138 6.97 -16.25 -6.91
C ASN A 138 7.54 -14.86 -6.60
N ILE A 139 8.86 -14.70 -6.61
CA ILE A 139 9.52 -13.47 -6.15
C ILE A 139 9.16 -12.28 -7.02
N GLN A 140 9.12 -12.43 -8.34
CA GLN A 140 8.85 -11.33 -9.26
C GLN A 140 7.43 -10.78 -9.08
N LEU A 141 6.45 -11.66 -8.95
CA LEU A 141 5.06 -11.28 -8.68
C LEU A 141 4.97 -10.56 -7.33
N TRP A 142 5.58 -11.13 -6.29
CA TRP A 142 5.58 -10.53 -4.95
C TRP A 142 6.24 -9.15 -4.94
N GLU A 143 7.39 -8.98 -5.56
CA GLU A 143 8.06 -7.68 -5.63
C GLU A 143 7.21 -6.62 -6.33
N THR A 144 6.52 -7.02 -7.40
CA THR A 144 5.60 -6.14 -8.14
C THR A 144 4.43 -5.73 -7.25
N LEU A 145 3.81 -6.69 -6.54
CA LEU A 145 2.68 -6.40 -5.65
C LEU A 145 3.09 -5.51 -4.48
N VAL A 146 4.25 -5.71 -3.85
CA VAL A 146 4.76 -4.84 -2.78
C VAL A 146 4.92 -3.39 -3.26
N GLN A 147 5.46 -3.21 -4.47
CA GLN A 147 5.59 -1.89 -5.08
C GLN A 147 4.21 -1.27 -5.39
N THR A 148 3.28 -2.05 -5.92
CA THR A 148 1.91 -1.60 -6.21
C THR A 148 1.19 -1.16 -4.93
N VAL A 149 1.29 -1.92 -3.83
CA VAL A 149 0.71 -1.54 -2.53
C VAL A 149 1.31 -0.23 -2.04
N SER A 150 2.63 -0.07 -2.13
CA SER A 150 3.29 1.19 -1.76
C SER A 150 2.78 2.35 -2.61
N ARG A 151 2.70 2.19 -3.94
CA ARG A 151 2.24 3.23 -4.86
C ARG A 151 0.78 3.61 -4.59
N MET A 152 -0.10 2.63 -4.42
CA MET A 152 -1.51 2.88 -4.09
C MET A 152 -1.66 3.61 -2.77
N ALA A 153 -0.96 3.17 -1.72
CA ALA A 153 -1.04 3.84 -0.42
C ALA A 153 -0.56 5.29 -0.49
N ASN A 154 0.52 5.57 -1.23
CA ASN A 154 0.97 6.95 -1.48
C ASN A 154 -0.08 7.77 -2.24
N ALA A 155 -0.68 7.21 -3.29
CA ALA A 155 -1.71 7.90 -4.06
C ALA A 155 -2.93 8.26 -3.20
N PHE A 156 -3.40 7.32 -2.36
CA PHE A 156 -4.49 7.59 -1.42
C PHE A 156 -4.17 8.73 -0.46
N VAL A 157 -2.96 8.73 0.12
CA VAL A 157 -2.56 9.79 1.05
C VAL A 157 -2.47 11.15 0.39
N VAL A 158 -1.96 11.22 -0.85
CA VAL A 158 -1.91 12.48 -1.59
C VAL A 158 -3.32 12.99 -1.89
N VAL A 159 -4.23 12.12 -2.36
CA VAL A 159 -5.63 12.51 -2.61
C VAL A 159 -6.27 13.05 -1.32
N LEU A 160 -6.09 12.36 -0.20
CA LEU A 160 -6.60 12.84 1.10
C LEU A 160 -6.02 14.21 1.49
N SER A 161 -4.74 14.45 1.24
CA SER A 161 -4.10 15.73 1.52
C SER A 161 -4.63 16.86 0.63
N GLU A 162 -4.83 16.61 -0.66
CA GLU A 162 -5.38 17.60 -1.59
C GLU A 162 -6.83 17.94 -1.26
N MET A 163 -7.63 16.95 -0.85
CA MET A 163 -8.99 17.17 -0.38
C MET A 163 -9.05 18.07 0.86
N ASP A 164 -8.14 17.88 1.82
CA ASP A 164 -8.04 18.75 3.02
C ASP A 164 -7.61 20.18 2.65
N ASN A 165 -6.66 20.31 1.72
CA ASN A 165 -6.23 21.62 1.22
C ASN A 165 -7.39 22.38 0.55
N SER A 166 -8.18 21.69 -0.29
CA SER A 166 -9.35 22.29 -0.97
C SER A 166 -10.43 22.75 0.03
N GLN A 167 -10.72 21.95 1.07
CA GLN A 167 -11.67 22.36 2.11
C GLN A 167 -11.21 23.56 2.93
N ASN A 168 -9.91 23.67 3.20
CA ASN A 168 -9.36 24.82 3.92
C ASN A 168 -9.27 26.07 3.03
N ALA A 169 -9.06 25.90 1.72
CA ALA A 169 -9.08 27.00 0.75
C ALA A 169 -10.48 27.61 0.60
N ASN A 170 -11.54 26.80 0.63
CA ASN A 170 -12.93 27.27 0.56
C ASN A 170 -13.45 27.93 1.86
N LYS A 171 -12.62 28.04 2.90
CA LYS A 171 -12.96 28.72 4.17
C LYS A 171 -12.33 30.10 4.32
N LEU A 172 -11.54 30.54 3.33
CA LEU A 172 -10.98 31.89 3.21
C LEU A 172 -11.89 32.75 2.33
#